data_AF-A0A7S3FY55-F1
#
_entry.id   AF-A0A7S3FY55-F1
#
_cell.length_a   1.000
_cell.length_b   1.000
_cell.length_c   1.000
_cell.angle_alpha   90.00
_cell.angle_beta   90.00
_cell.angle_gamma   90.00
#
_symmetry.space_group_name_H-M   'P 1'
#
loop_
_entity.id
_entity.type
_entity.pdbx_description
1 polymer ?
#
loop_
_entity_poly.entity_id
_entity_poly.type
_entity_poly.pdbx_seq_one_letter_code
_entity_poly.pdbx_strand_id
1 'polypeptide(L)'
;ERTKMILMPDKSIVTQPHHVWPTLTDEQWVKVEVDLKNLILADYAKKNNVNVASLTQSEIKDIILGMEVAPVQIQEQEIKRIEEQSREAQSLQAQTVKSTNIHGTQIVTQTTTQYEREKFQSKTDWRMRAISASTLHLRTKQIYVNTDDIAEEGLTYVIPKNILKRFICSSDLRIQIAGFMFGKRAEDHPQVREIRCIVMVPQIATYQTCRLPKYLPEHPILKDLEPLGWIHTQPAETGQLSMFDAAQQSKLFDHHPNWNRESAVIATCSFTQGSCSLSLYKLTEQGFKWAENNKDGAPNPEGYAPECYQKEQLILSEKFMGFFMVPANGGIWNYNFNGINFSENMKFNLVVDNPKDFYHEMHRTQHFLDFTLATD
;
A
#
# COMPACT_ATOMS: atom_id res chain seq x y z
N GLU A 1 -38.17 18.22 6.86
CA GLU A 1 -38.79 19.26 6.00
C GLU A 1 -37.83 20.37 5.60
N ARG A 2 -37.13 21.03 6.53
CA ARG A 2 -36.14 22.09 6.23
C ARG A 2 -35.06 21.68 5.22
N THR A 3 -34.57 20.44 5.27
CA THR A 3 -33.62 19.88 4.29
C THR A 3 -34.13 19.96 2.85
N LYS A 4 -35.42 19.68 2.61
CA LYS A 4 -36.01 19.76 1.26
C LYS A 4 -36.13 21.20 0.77
N MET A 5 -36.34 22.15 1.68
CA MET A 5 -36.35 23.58 1.35
C MET A 5 -34.94 24.10 1.02
N ILE A 6 -33.91 23.61 1.71
CA ILE A 6 -32.50 23.96 1.41
C ILE A 6 -32.09 23.41 0.04
N LEU A 7 -32.52 22.18 -0.30
CA LEU A 7 -32.23 21.57 -1.60
C LEU A 7 -33.01 22.20 -2.77
N MET A 8 -34.12 22.91 -2.51
CA MET A 8 -34.92 23.58 -3.53
C MET A 8 -35.25 25.03 -3.10
N PRO A 9 -34.25 25.93 -3.12
CA PRO A 9 -34.43 27.30 -2.64
C PRO A 9 -35.24 28.17 -3.60
N ASP A 10 -35.29 27.81 -4.90
CA ASP A 10 -36.03 28.54 -5.93
C ASP A 10 -36.79 27.59 -6.85
N LYS A 11 -37.95 28.02 -7.35
CA LYS A 11 -38.80 27.29 -8.30
C LYS A 11 -38.14 27.12 -9.68
N SER A 12 -37.08 27.87 -9.97
CA SER A 12 -36.29 27.77 -11.20
C SER A 12 -35.41 26.51 -11.23
N ILE A 13 -35.11 25.91 -10.07
CA ILE A 13 -34.24 24.74 -9.94
C ILE A 13 -35.09 23.49 -10.11
N VAL A 14 -34.82 22.73 -11.18
CA VAL A 14 -35.51 21.48 -11.48
C VAL A 14 -34.58 20.28 -11.28
N THR A 15 -35.16 19.17 -10.83
CA THR A 15 -34.49 17.86 -10.82
C THR A 15 -34.81 17.18 -12.15
N GLN A 16 -33.79 16.74 -12.88
CA GLN A 16 -33.99 16.03 -14.15
C GLN A 16 -34.61 14.65 -13.92
N PRO A 17 -35.40 14.10 -14.88
CA PRO A 17 -36.10 12.82 -14.70
C PRO A 17 -35.20 11.61 -14.39
N HIS A 18 -33.92 11.68 -14.74
CA HIS A 18 -32.91 10.63 -14.51
C HIS A 18 -31.93 10.96 -13.39
N HIS A 19 -32.13 12.09 -12.69
CA HIS A 19 -31.29 12.52 -11.58
C HIS A 19 -32.04 12.41 -10.25
N VAL A 20 -31.32 12.04 -9.20
CA VAL A 20 -31.87 11.97 -7.83
C VAL A 20 -31.79 13.33 -7.12
N TRP A 21 -30.82 14.18 -7.51
CA TRP A 21 -30.55 15.48 -6.90
C TRP A 21 -30.88 16.63 -7.85
N PRO A 22 -31.23 17.82 -7.31
CA PRO A 22 -31.50 19.00 -8.12
C PRO A 22 -30.28 19.41 -8.95
N THR A 23 -30.53 19.91 -10.15
CA THR A 23 -29.44 20.40 -11.01
C THR A 23 -29.01 21.79 -10.55
N LEU A 24 -27.92 21.85 -9.78
CA LEU A 24 -27.31 23.06 -9.25
C LEU A 24 -25.92 23.27 -9.88
N THR A 25 -25.46 24.52 -9.94
CA THR A 25 -24.07 24.84 -10.27
C THR A 25 -23.14 24.60 -9.08
N ASP A 26 -21.83 24.49 -9.31
CA ASP A 26 -20.84 24.27 -8.24
C ASP A 26 -20.91 25.35 -7.15
N GLU A 27 -21.10 26.63 -7.52
CA GLU A 27 -21.28 27.74 -6.57
C GLU A 27 -22.57 27.62 -5.74
N GLN A 28 -23.62 27.06 -6.31
CA GLN A 28 -24.88 26.80 -5.59
C GLN A 28 -24.74 25.60 -4.65
N TRP A 29 -24.00 24.56 -5.06
CA TRP A 29 -23.70 23.41 -4.20
C TRP A 29 -22.93 23.82 -2.95
N VAL A 30 -21.92 24.68 -3.07
CA VAL A 30 -21.16 25.17 -1.91
C VAL A 30 -22.08 25.84 -0.86
N LYS A 31 -23.09 26.61 -1.31
CA LYS A 31 -24.05 27.25 -0.40
C LYS A 31 -24.97 26.22 0.27
N VAL A 32 -25.49 25.27 -0.52
CA VAL A 32 -26.35 24.19 -0.02
C VAL A 32 -25.61 23.32 1.00
N GLU A 33 -24.34 22.98 0.77
CA GLU A 33 -23.52 22.21 1.69
C GLU A 33 -23.32 22.91 3.04
N VAL A 34 -23.05 24.22 3.01
CA VAL A 34 -22.91 25.03 4.22
C VAL A 34 -24.23 25.07 5.01
N ASP A 35 -25.35 25.25 4.33
CA ASP A 35 -26.67 25.32 4.97
C ASP A 35 -27.09 23.96 5.56
N LEU A 36 -26.80 22.86 4.87
CA LEU A 36 -27.05 21.51 5.38
C LEU A 36 -26.16 21.19 6.59
N LYS A 37 -24.87 21.56 6.54
CA LYS A 37 -23.96 21.43 7.68
C LYS A 37 -24.48 22.20 8.89
N ASN A 38 -24.88 23.45 8.70
CA ASN A 38 -25.40 24.30 9.76
C ASN A 38 -26.70 23.75 10.35
N LEU A 39 -27.58 23.17 9.51
CA LEU A 39 -28.81 22.53 9.96
C LEU A 39 -28.52 21.32 10.87
N ILE A 40 -27.58 20.46 10.50
CA ILE A 40 -27.18 19.29 11.29
C ILE A 40 -26.60 19.72 12.64
N LEU A 41 -25.68 20.70 12.62
CA LEU A 41 -25.04 21.19 13.84
C LEU A 41 -26.03 21.88 14.79
N ALA A 42 -26.98 22.65 14.25
CA ALA A 42 -28.02 23.30 15.05
C ALA A 42 -28.95 22.28 15.74
N ASP A 43 -29.31 21.20 15.04
CA ASP A 43 -30.14 20.13 15.61
C ASP A 43 -29.37 19.36 16.70
N TYR A 44 -28.10 19.06 16.45
CA TYR A 44 -27.21 18.45 17.44
C TYR A 44 -27.04 19.31 18.69
N ALA A 45 -26.76 20.60 18.52
CA ALA A 45 -26.62 21.56 19.60
C ALA A 45 -27.89 21.66 20.47
N LYS A 46 -29.06 21.68 19.82
CA LYS A 46 -30.35 21.71 20.52
C LYS A 46 -30.64 20.41 21.27
N LYS A 47 -30.29 19.26 20.70
CA LYS A 47 -30.52 17.94 21.32
C LYS A 47 -29.62 17.71 22.52
N ASN A 48 -28.38 18.20 22.48
CA ASN A 48 -27.37 17.95 23.51
C ASN A 48 -27.08 19.16 24.41
N ASN A 49 -27.79 20.28 24.26
CA ASN A 49 -27.55 21.54 24.97
C ASN A 49 -26.10 22.03 24.89
N VAL A 50 -25.47 21.89 23.72
CA VAL A 50 -24.08 22.33 23.46
C VAL A 50 -24.10 23.54 22.55
N ASN A 51 -23.21 24.50 22.78
CA ASN A 51 -23.04 25.63 21.86
C ASN A 51 -22.29 25.19 20.59
N VAL A 52 -22.84 25.45 19.41
CA VAL A 52 -22.17 25.10 18.13
C VAL A 52 -20.79 25.76 18.02
N ALA A 53 -20.62 26.96 18.57
CA ALA A 53 -19.37 27.71 18.50
C ALA A 53 -18.23 27.10 19.35
N SER A 54 -18.53 26.20 20.29
CA SER A 54 -17.52 25.52 21.09
C SER A 54 -17.04 24.20 20.49
N LEU A 55 -17.57 23.79 19.32
CA LEU A 55 -17.19 22.55 18.65
C LEU A 55 -15.91 22.73 17.81
N THR A 56 -14.97 21.81 17.96
CA THR A 56 -13.77 21.69 17.13
C THR A 56 -14.08 21.13 15.74
N GLN A 57 -13.18 21.30 14.77
CA GLN A 57 -13.37 20.78 13.41
C GLN A 57 -13.48 19.24 13.35
N SER A 58 -12.79 18.53 14.25
CA SER A 58 -12.90 17.08 14.38
C SER A 58 -14.28 16.66 14.91
N GLU A 59 -14.82 17.37 15.90
CA GLU A 59 -16.15 17.08 16.46
C GLU A 59 -17.25 17.39 15.44
N ILE A 60 -17.15 18.50 14.71
CA ILE A 60 -18.08 18.84 13.62
C ILE A 60 -18.11 17.71 12.57
N LYS A 61 -16.93 17.21 12.18
CA LYS A 61 -16.81 16.10 11.22
C LYS A 61 -17.46 14.82 11.78
N ASP A 62 -17.19 14.49 13.04
CA ASP A 62 -17.72 13.29 13.69
C ASP A 62 -19.25 13.35 13.84
N ILE A 63 -19.80 14.53 14.14
CA ILE A 63 -21.26 14.76 14.20
C ILE A 63 -21.91 14.55 12.82
N ILE A 64 -21.32 15.08 11.75
CA ILE A 64 -21.87 14.93 10.37
C ILE A 64 -21.79 13.46 9.91
N LEU A 65 -20.76 12.74 10.34
CA LEU A 65 -20.57 11.32 10.03
C LEU A 65 -21.39 10.38 10.94
N GLY A 66 -22.13 10.92 11.91
CA GLY A 66 -23.04 10.16 12.77
C GLY A 66 -22.35 9.40 13.91
N MET A 67 -21.17 9.85 14.34
CA MET A 67 -20.47 9.28 15.49
C MET A 67 -21.00 9.87 16.80
N GLU A 68 -21.21 9.03 17.83
CA GLU A 68 -21.61 9.50 19.16
C GLU A 68 -20.44 10.25 19.82
N VAL A 69 -20.57 11.57 19.93
CA VAL A 69 -19.68 12.39 20.74
C VAL A 69 -20.15 12.24 22.19
N ALA A 70 -19.32 11.64 23.04
CA ALA A 70 -19.66 11.45 24.45
C ALA A 70 -19.97 12.81 25.11
N PRO A 71 -21.05 12.91 25.93
CA PRO A 71 -21.39 14.17 26.58
C PRO A 71 -20.27 14.61 27.54
N VAL A 72 -19.90 15.90 27.46
CA VAL A 72 -18.76 16.54 28.16
C VAL A 72 -18.75 16.27 29.68
N GLN A 73 -19.91 16.06 30.29
CA GLN A 73 -20.03 15.73 31.72
C GLN A 73 -19.35 14.41 32.10
N ILE A 74 -19.33 13.42 31.19
CA ILE A 74 -18.63 12.15 31.43
C ILE A 74 -17.12 12.36 31.29
N GLN A 75 -16.67 13.15 30.31
CA GLN A 75 -15.25 13.49 30.15
C GLN A 75 -14.67 14.22 31.37
N GLU A 76 -15.34 15.24 31.92
CA GLU A 76 -14.82 15.96 33.08
C GLU A 76 -14.83 15.12 34.37
N GLN A 77 -15.85 14.27 34.57
CA GLN A 77 -15.90 13.35 35.71
C GLN A 77 -14.85 12.23 35.59
N GLU A 78 -14.54 11.80 34.37
CA GLU A 78 -13.57 10.74 34.11
C GLU A 78 -12.12 11.27 34.17
N ILE A 79 -11.87 12.53 33.76
CA ILE A 79 -10.59 13.22 34.00
C ILE A 79 -10.34 13.41 35.50
N LYS A 80 -11.35 13.79 36.29
CA LYS A 80 -11.21 13.85 37.76
C LYS A 80 -10.98 12.49 38.40
N ARG A 81 -11.67 11.43 37.94
CA ARG A 81 -11.40 10.05 38.38
C ARG A 81 -10.00 9.57 38.02
N ILE A 82 -9.49 9.97 36.85
CA ILE A 82 -8.13 9.65 36.38
C ILE A 82 -7.08 10.45 37.17
N GLU A 83 -7.35 11.71 37.53
CA GLU A 83 -6.46 12.51 38.37
C GLU A 83 -6.39 11.99 39.81
N GLU A 84 -7.53 11.60 40.40
CA GLU A 84 -7.59 10.98 41.73
C GLU A 84 -6.94 9.58 41.74
N GLN A 85 -7.12 8.77 40.69
CA GLN A 85 -6.41 7.49 40.52
C GLN A 85 -4.91 7.68 40.22
N SER A 86 -4.50 8.78 39.58
CA SER A 86 -3.08 9.04 39.27
C SER A 86 -2.27 9.47 40.49
N ARG A 87 -2.91 10.01 41.54
CA ARG A 87 -2.25 10.32 42.82
C ARG A 87 -2.11 9.10 43.74
N GLU A 88 -2.98 8.10 43.64
CA GLU A 88 -2.91 6.88 44.45
C GLU A 88 -2.20 5.70 43.76
N ALA A 89 -1.91 5.77 42.47
CA ALA A 89 -1.21 4.72 41.70
C ALA A 89 0.29 4.99 41.45
N GLN A 90 0.98 5.70 42.37
CA GLN A 90 2.46 5.77 42.37
C GLN A 90 3.13 4.45 42.81
N SER A 91 2.39 3.37 43.00
CA SER A 91 2.93 2.01 43.08
C SER A 91 2.21 1.05 42.12
N LEU A 92 3.00 0.55 41.17
CA LEU A 92 2.79 -0.65 40.33
C LEU A 92 2.01 -0.51 38.99
N GLN A 93 2.85 -0.31 37.97
CA GLN A 93 2.95 -1.07 36.71
C GLN A 93 1.87 -0.95 35.63
N ALA A 94 2.23 -0.16 34.61
CA ALA A 94 2.01 -0.54 33.22
C ALA A 94 2.51 -1.97 32.98
N GLN A 95 1.62 -2.87 32.56
CA GLN A 95 2.00 -4.24 32.22
C GLN A 95 2.99 -4.21 31.06
N THR A 96 4.23 -4.58 31.39
CA THR A 96 5.35 -4.64 30.48
C THR A 96 5.56 -6.11 30.13
N VAL A 97 5.24 -6.52 28.91
CA VAL A 97 5.57 -7.89 28.46
C VAL A 97 7.05 -7.92 28.11
N LYS A 98 7.84 -8.56 28.95
CA LYS A 98 9.26 -8.83 28.71
C LYS A 98 9.40 -10.17 28.00
N SER A 99 9.90 -10.14 26.78
CA SER A 99 10.31 -11.34 26.04
C SER A 99 11.82 -11.35 25.88
N THR A 100 12.45 -12.50 26.12
CA THR A 100 13.91 -12.69 26.04
C THR A 100 14.20 -13.60 24.86
N ASN A 101 15.02 -13.15 23.91
CA ASN A 101 15.50 -14.01 22.83
C ASN A 101 16.65 -14.91 23.35
N ILE A 102 16.98 -15.99 22.63
CA ILE A 102 17.96 -17.04 23.01
C ILE A 102 19.38 -16.54 23.34
N HIS A 103 19.68 -15.24 23.11
CA HIS A 103 20.94 -14.59 23.46
C HIS A 103 20.84 -13.58 24.62
N GLY A 104 19.78 -13.59 25.42
CA GLY A 104 19.72 -12.91 26.72
C GLY A 104 19.46 -11.39 26.68
N THR A 105 19.20 -10.80 25.52
CA THR A 105 18.78 -9.39 25.40
C THR A 105 17.27 -9.26 25.57
N GLN A 106 16.85 -8.36 26.48
CA GLN A 106 15.45 -8.07 26.79
C GLN A 106 14.91 -6.97 25.87
N ILE A 107 13.79 -7.23 25.19
CA ILE A 107 13.04 -6.20 24.44
C ILE A 107 11.78 -5.85 25.24
N VAL A 108 11.58 -4.55 25.46
CA VAL A 108 10.41 -4.00 26.16
C VAL A 108 9.57 -3.24 25.15
N THR A 109 8.34 -3.69 24.90
CA THR A 109 7.39 -3.00 24.01
C THR A 109 6.14 -2.62 24.81
N GLN A 110 5.79 -1.34 24.79
CA GLN A 110 4.58 -0.79 25.43
C GLN A 110 3.40 -0.85 24.45
N THR A 111 2.24 -1.31 24.90
CA THR A 111 1.04 -1.46 24.06
C THR A 111 -0.02 -0.43 24.45
N THR A 112 -0.62 0.23 23.45
CA THR A 112 -1.74 1.16 23.58
C THR A 112 -3.06 0.46 23.98
N THR A 113 -4.02 1.28 24.44
CA THR A 113 -5.25 0.92 25.14
C THR A 113 -6.25 0.10 24.31
N GLN A 114 -7.17 -0.60 25.00
CA GLN A 114 -8.12 -1.57 24.44
C GLN A 114 -9.06 -0.99 23.36
N TYR A 115 -9.48 0.28 23.49
CA TYR A 115 -10.39 0.96 22.55
C TYR A 115 -9.79 1.16 21.15
N GLU A 116 -8.48 1.43 21.06
CA GLU A 116 -7.82 1.55 19.77
C GLU A 116 -7.76 0.21 19.04
N ARG A 117 -7.70 -0.93 19.75
CA ARG A 117 -7.71 -2.26 19.11
C ARG A 117 -9.01 -2.53 18.37
N GLU A 118 -10.16 -2.18 18.93
CA GLU A 118 -11.48 -2.40 18.29
C GLU A 118 -11.69 -1.49 17.07
N LYS A 119 -11.29 -0.21 17.17
CA LYS A 119 -11.40 0.73 16.04
C LYS A 119 -10.39 0.45 14.93
N PHE A 120 -9.26 -0.19 15.23
CA PHE A 120 -8.29 -0.68 14.24
C PHE A 120 -8.76 -1.99 13.56
N GLN A 121 -9.47 -2.87 14.27
CA GLN A 121 -10.04 -4.11 13.70
C GLN A 121 -11.04 -3.83 12.57
N SER A 122 -11.86 -2.78 12.67
CA SER A 122 -12.87 -2.45 11.65
C SER A 122 -12.31 -1.88 10.34
N LYS A 123 -11.12 -1.25 10.35
CA LYS A 123 -10.45 -0.76 9.14
C LYS A 123 -9.54 -1.80 8.45
N THR A 124 -9.35 -2.96 9.09
CA THR A 124 -8.32 -3.94 8.73
C THR A 124 -8.88 -5.35 8.55
N ASP A 125 -10.13 -5.49 8.06
CA ASP A 125 -10.67 -6.82 7.79
C ASP A 125 -9.96 -7.46 6.59
N TRP A 126 -8.96 -8.28 6.90
CA TRP A 126 -8.19 -9.04 5.92
C TRP A 126 -9.07 -10.05 5.18
N ARG A 127 -10.22 -10.46 5.73
CA ARG A 127 -11.13 -11.44 5.09
C ARG A 127 -11.80 -10.87 3.85
N MET A 128 -12.37 -9.67 3.95
CA MET A 128 -12.97 -8.99 2.80
C MET A 128 -11.96 -8.75 1.68
N ARG A 129 -10.73 -8.39 2.04
CA ARG A 129 -9.65 -8.24 1.06
C ARG A 129 -9.19 -9.59 0.48
N ALA A 130 -9.14 -10.66 1.27
CA ALA A 130 -8.83 -12.00 0.78
C ALA A 130 -9.87 -12.49 -0.24
N ILE A 131 -11.16 -12.27 0.02
CA ILE A 131 -12.24 -12.56 -0.93
C ILE A 131 -12.04 -11.75 -2.21
N SER A 132 -11.75 -10.45 -2.09
CA SER A 132 -11.52 -9.58 -3.24
C SER A 132 -10.28 -10.01 -4.05
N ALA A 133 -9.20 -10.40 -3.38
CA ALA A 133 -7.96 -10.87 -4.02
C ALA A 133 -8.16 -12.15 -4.84
N SER A 134 -9.10 -13.02 -4.46
CA SER A 134 -9.45 -14.21 -5.26
C SER A 134 -9.94 -13.88 -6.68
N THR A 135 -10.45 -12.66 -6.90
CA THR A 135 -10.95 -12.18 -8.19
C THR A 135 -9.87 -11.55 -9.08
N LEU A 136 -8.63 -11.41 -8.61
CA LEU A 136 -7.53 -10.78 -9.37
C LEU A 136 -7.29 -11.44 -10.72
N HIS A 137 -7.51 -12.75 -10.81
CA HIS A 137 -7.40 -13.50 -12.06
C HIS A 137 -8.31 -12.96 -13.18
N LEU A 138 -9.45 -12.33 -12.85
CA LEU A 138 -10.35 -11.72 -13.84
C LEU A 138 -9.70 -10.50 -14.51
N ARG A 139 -8.93 -9.71 -13.74
CA ARG A 139 -8.23 -8.52 -14.25
C ARG A 139 -7.12 -8.89 -15.22
N THR A 140 -6.52 -10.07 -15.06
CA THR A 140 -5.46 -10.57 -15.95
C THR A 140 -5.92 -10.86 -17.39
N LYS A 141 -7.24 -10.83 -17.65
CA LYS A 141 -7.80 -10.94 -19.01
C LYS A 141 -7.54 -9.69 -19.84
N GLN A 142 -7.47 -8.52 -19.21
CA GLN A 142 -7.28 -7.22 -19.85
C GLN A 142 -6.07 -6.53 -19.22
N ILE A 143 -4.92 -6.64 -19.88
CA ILE A 143 -3.67 -6.02 -19.45
C ILE A 143 -3.28 -4.99 -20.50
N TYR A 144 -3.24 -3.73 -20.09
CA TYR A 144 -2.80 -2.60 -20.90
C TYR A 144 -1.32 -2.33 -20.60
N VAL A 145 -0.55 -2.02 -21.63
CA VAL A 145 0.84 -1.57 -21.49
C VAL A 145 0.85 -0.09 -21.86
N ASN A 146 1.35 0.75 -20.97
CA ASN A 146 1.49 2.17 -21.25
C ASN A 146 2.68 2.37 -22.20
N THR A 147 2.41 2.90 -23.39
CA THR A 147 3.41 3.15 -24.43
C THR A 147 3.62 4.63 -24.73
N ASP A 148 3.05 5.52 -23.92
CA ASP A 148 3.12 6.96 -24.15
C ASP A 148 4.49 7.49 -23.72
N ASP A 149 5.04 8.43 -24.47
CA ASP A 149 6.31 9.13 -24.18
C ASP A 149 7.55 8.20 -24.05
N ILE A 150 7.58 7.11 -24.82
CA ILE A 150 8.74 6.22 -24.90
C ILE A 150 9.79 6.84 -25.82
N ALA A 151 11.03 6.94 -25.34
CA ALA A 151 12.17 7.36 -26.15
C ALA A 151 12.46 6.37 -27.28
N GLU A 152 12.75 6.85 -28.50
CA GLU A 152 13.15 6.01 -29.63
C GLU A 152 14.50 5.30 -29.38
N GLU A 153 15.34 5.89 -28.52
CA GLU A 153 16.62 5.36 -28.09
C GLU A 153 16.49 4.79 -26.65
N GLY A 154 16.25 3.48 -26.55
CA GLY A 154 16.05 2.80 -25.27
C GLY A 154 16.20 1.28 -25.36
N LEU A 155 16.12 0.61 -24.22
CA LEU A 155 16.10 -0.85 -24.18
C LEU A 155 14.65 -1.32 -24.24
N THR A 156 14.40 -2.38 -25.00
CA THR A 156 13.08 -3.00 -25.06
C THR A 156 13.03 -4.20 -24.12
N TYR A 157 12.09 -4.19 -23.19
CA TYR A 157 11.89 -5.27 -22.24
C TYR A 157 10.73 -6.14 -22.65
N VAL A 158 10.92 -7.47 -22.57
CA VAL A 158 9.90 -8.45 -22.94
C VAL A 158 9.57 -9.28 -21.71
N ILE A 159 8.33 -9.17 -21.23
CA ILE A 159 7.83 -9.93 -20.07
C ILE A 159 6.87 -11.04 -20.51
N PRO A 160 7.10 -12.30 -20.09
CA PRO A 160 6.18 -13.39 -20.32
C PRO A 160 4.83 -13.18 -19.63
N LYS A 161 3.73 -13.43 -20.34
CA LYS A 161 2.40 -13.31 -19.76
C LYS A 161 2.18 -14.29 -18.60
N ASN A 162 2.80 -15.47 -18.61
CA ASN A 162 2.58 -16.46 -17.55
C ASN A 162 3.07 -15.96 -16.18
N ILE A 163 4.25 -15.33 -16.12
CA ILE A 163 4.77 -14.80 -14.86
C ILE A 163 4.02 -13.55 -14.45
N LEU A 164 3.68 -12.65 -15.38
CA LEU A 164 2.89 -11.46 -15.06
C LEU A 164 1.52 -11.83 -14.48
N LYS A 165 0.80 -12.77 -15.11
CA LYS A 165 -0.50 -13.25 -14.63
C LYS A 165 -0.38 -13.86 -13.23
N ARG A 166 0.62 -14.71 -12.98
CA ARG A 166 0.81 -15.33 -11.67
C ARG A 166 1.20 -14.29 -10.61
N PHE A 167 2.04 -13.31 -10.95
CA PHE A 167 2.42 -12.21 -10.06
C PHE A 167 1.18 -11.41 -9.61
N ILE A 168 0.33 -11.02 -10.57
CA ILE A 168 -0.96 -10.34 -10.29
C ILE A 168 -1.88 -11.22 -9.44
N CYS A 169 -2.03 -12.50 -9.74
CA CYS A 169 -2.89 -13.38 -8.94
C CYS A 169 -2.38 -13.58 -7.52
N SER A 170 -1.06 -13.46 -7.28
CA SER A 170 -0.47 -13.60 -5.95
C SER A 170 -0.52 -12.33 -5.09
N SER A 171 -1.00 -11.20 -5.62
CA SER A 171 -0.98 -9.90 -4.94
C SER A 171 -2.22 -9.59 -4.08
N ASP A 172 -2.24 -8.40 -3.49
CA ASP A 172 -3.42 -7.77 -2.89
C ASP A 172 -3.85 -6.55 -3.75
N LEU A 173 -5.12 -6.14 -3.63
CA LEU A 173 -5.66 -4.97 -4.34
C LEU A 173 -5.24 -3.64 -3.71
N ARG A 174 -4.80 -3.64 -2.44
CA ARG A 174 -4.51 -2.42 -1.69
C ARG A 174 -3.05 -2.32 -1.26
N ILE A 175 -2.52 -3.40 -0.68
CA ILE A 175 -1.13 -3.49 -0.26
C ILE A 175 -0.29 -3.87 -1.47
N GLN A 176 0.79 -3.13 -1.67
CA GLN A 176 1.73 -3.40 -2.74
C GLN A 176 2.49 -4.71 -2.49
N ILE A 177 2.88 -5.39 -3.56
CA ILE A 177 3.87 -6.47 -3.52
C ILE A 177 4.94 -6.16 -4.54
N ALA A 178 6.15 -6.66 -4.33
CA ALA A 178 7.30 -6.45 -5.20
C ALA A 178 8.04 -7.77 -5.48
N GLY A 179 8.69 -7.85 -6.63
CA GLY A 179 9.55 -8.96 -7.02
C GLY A 179 10.72 -8.49 -7.87
N PHE A 180 11.90 -9.06 -7.69
CA PHE A 180 13.07 -8.73 -8.50
C PHE A 180 12.97 -9.41 -9.87
N MET A 181 13.26 -8.67 -10.92
CA MET A 181 13.23 -9.17 -12.29
C MET A 181 14.64 -9.56 -12.74
N PHE A 182 14.77 -10.79 -13.20
CA PHE A 182 16.01 -11.32 -13.79
C PHE A 182 15.73 -11.78 -15.21
N GLY A 183 16.71 -11.59 -16.08
CA GLY A 183 16.54 -11.90 -17.48
C GLY A 183 17.85 -12.10 -18.21
N LYS A 184 17.74 -12.19 -19.53
CA LYS A 184 18.89 -12.26 -20.41
C LYS A 184 18.69 -11.34 -21.60
N ARG A 185 19.79 -10.97 -22.23
CA ARG A 185 19.78 -10.32 -23.53
C ARG A 185 19.32 -11.31 -24.61
N ALA A 186 18.47 -10.85 -25.52
CA ALA A 186 18.06 -11.66 -26.66
C ALA A 186 19.27 -11.93 -27.57
N GLU A 187 19.40 -13.16 -28.07
CA GLU A 187 20.52 -13.59 -28.92
C GLU A 187 20.53 -12.84 -30.25
N ASP A 188 19.34 -12.60 -30.82
CA ASP A 188 19.17 -11.95 -32.12
C ASP A 188 19.19 -10.41 -32.04
N HIS A 189 18.83 -9.84 -30.88
CA HIS A 189 18.60 -8.41 -30.74
C HIS A 189 19.27 -7.82 -29.49
N PRO A 190 20.44 -7.17 -29.66
CA PRO A 190 21.19 -6.46 -28.64
C PRO A 190 20.42 -5.59 -27.65
N GLN A 191 19.41 -4.87 -28.12
CA GLN A 191 18.65 -3.89 -27.34
C GLN A 191 17.46 -4.52 -26.60
N VAL A 192 17.19 -5.82 -26.85
CA VAL A 192 16.06 -6.52 -26.24
C VAL A 192 16.52 -7.27 -25.01
N ARG A 193 15.79 -7.08 -23.91
CA ARG A 193 15.95 -7.77 -22.63
C ARG A 193 14.74 -8.64 -22.36
N GLU A 194 14.96 -9.94 -22.28
CA GLU A 194 13.91 -10.92 -22.00
C GLU A 194 13.88 -11.23 -20.51
N ILE A 195 12.78 -10.91 -19.85
CA ILE A 195 12.58 -11.22 -18.43
C ILE A 195 12.26 -12.71 -18.32
N ARG A 196 13.14 -13.48 -17.67
CA ARG A 196 13.01 -14.93 -17.55
C ARG A 196 12.53 -15.36 -16.16
N CYS A 197 12.80 -14.55 -15.14
CA CYS A 197 12.48 -14.89 -13.77
C CYS A 197 11.98 -13.68 -12.98
N ILE A 198 10.95 -13.90 -12.16
CA ILE A 198 10.61 -13.00 -11.06
C ILE A 198 10.95 -13.71 -9.74
N VAL A 199 11.81 -13.08 -8.95
CA VAL A 199 12.20 -13.57 -7.64
C VAL A 199 11.37 -12.85 -6.58
N MET A 200 10.54 -13.60 -5.86
CA MET A 200 9.86 -13.11 -4.68
C MET A 200 10.81 -13.20 -3.49
N VAL A 201 10.96 -12.07 -2.79
CA VAL A 201 11.78 -11.98 -1.59
C VAL A 201 10.90 -11.74 -0.36
N PRO A 202 11.40 -12.07 0.85
CA PRO A 202 10.76 -11.66 2.09
C PRO A 202 10.48 -10.15 2.07
N GLN A 203 9.25 -9.72 2.28
CA GLN A 203 8.89 -8.31 2.15
C GLN A 203 7.72 -7.93 3.07
N ILE A 204 7.70 -6.67 3.46
CA ILE A 204 6.58 -6.03 4.15
C ILE A 204 6.24 -4.73 3.41
N ALA A 205 4.95 -4.46 3.23
CA ALA A 205 4.51 -3.40 2.35
C ALA A 205 3.28 -2.67 2.89
N THR A 206 3.12 -1.45 2.43
CA THR A 206 1.94 -0.62 2.65
C THR A 206 1.22 -0.39 1.32
N TYR A 207 0.28 0.56 1.29
CA TYR A 207 -0.36 0.99 0.05
C TYR A 207 0.55 1.91 -0.80
N GLN A 208 1.65 2.45 -0.23
CA GLN A 208 2.54 3.41 -0.88
C GLN A 208 3.94 2.87 -1.20
N THR A 209 4.44 1.91 -0.41
CA THR A 209 5.83 1.45 -0.53
C THR A 209 6.00 0.00 -0.09
N CYS A 210 7.00 -0.67 -0.66
CA CYS A 210 7.46 -2.01 -0.31
C CYS A 210 8.85 -1.94 0.33
N ARG A 211 8.99 -2.49 1.54
CA ARG A 211 10.30 -2.68 2.18
C ARG A 211 10.83 -4.05 1.81
N LEU A 212 11.97 -4.05 1.13
CA LEU A 212 12.67 -5.24 0.66
C LEU A 212 13.93 -5.51 1.50
N PRO A 213 14.44 -6.76 1.52
CA PRO A 213 15.71 -7.07 2.13
C PRO A 213 16.85 -6.42 1.35
N LYS A 214 17.93 -6.11 2.04
CA LYS A 214 19.15 -5.51 1.49
C LYS A 214 20.04 -6.50 0.74
N TYR A 215 19.79 -7.80 0.88
CA TYR A 215 20.58 -8.82 0.22
C TYR A 215 19.89 -9.20 -1.10
N LEU A 216 20.60 -9.08 -2.20
CA LEU A 216 20.14 -9.58 -3.50
C LEU A 216 19.98 -11.10 -3.42
N PRO A 217 18.98 -11.66 -4.11
CA PRO A 217 18.81 -13.10 -4.16
C PRO A 217 19.97 -13.77 -4.91
N GLU A 218 20.60 -14.75 -4.27
CA GLU A 218 21.64 -15.58 -4.89
C GLU A 218 21.12 -16.99 -5.11
N HIS A 219 21.32 -17.52 -6.32
CA HIS A 219 21.02 -18.91 -6.65
C HIS A 219 21.83 -19.34 -7.88
N PRO A 220 22.24 -20.63 -8.01
CA PRO A 220 22.99 -21.11 -9.17
C PRO A 220 22.34 -20.78 -10.53
N ILE A 221 21.01 -20.92 -10.63
CA ILE A 221 20.24 -20.59 -11.85
C ILE A 221 20.28 -19.08 -12.19
N LEU A 222 20.39 -18.21 -11.19
CA LEU A 222 20.44 -16.77 -11.40
C LEU A 222 21.81 -16.30 -11.91
N LYS A 223 22.87 -17.14 -11.83
CA LYS A 223 24.21 -16.76 -12.32
C LYS A 223 24.25 -16.53 -13.82
N ASP A 224 23.38 -17.22 -14.57
CA ASP A 224 23.27 -17.08 -16.02
C ASP A 224 22.32 -15.95 -16.44
N LEU A 225 21.71 -15.25 -15.47
CA LEU A 225 20.75 -14.18 -15.68
C LEU A 225 21.28 -12.86 -15.11
N GLU A 226 21.00 -11.76 -15.80
CA GLU A 226 21.30 -10.41 -15.31
C GLU A 226 20.11 -9.84 -14.53
N PRO A 227 20.35 -9.07 -13.45
CA PRO A 227 19.30 -8.36 -12.75
C PRO A 227 18.82 -7.17 -13.60
N LEU A 228 17.55 -7.19 -13.99
CA LEU A 228 16.93 -6.19 -14.86
C LEU A 228 16.11 -5.14 -14.10
N GLY A 229 15.87 -5.33 -12.81
CA GLY A 229 15.08 -4.38 -12.02
C GLY A 229 14.17 -5.05 -11.02
N TRP A 230 13.05 -4.39 -10.73
CA TRP A 230 11.97 -4.95 -9.93
C TRP A 230 10.61 -4.53 -10.47
N ILE A 231 9.62 -5.36 -10.20
CA ILE A 231 8.21 -5.11 -10.50
C ILE A 231 7.46 -4.97 -9.19
N HIS A 232 6.51 -4.06 -9.10
CA HIS A 232 5.58 -4.00 -7.99
C HIS A 232 4.15 -3.68 -8.42
N THR A 233 3.19 -4.07 -7.58
CA THR A 233 1.79 -3.71 -7.75
C THR A 233 1.49 -2.37 -7.11
N GLN A 234 0.50 -1.66 -7.63
CA GLN A 234 -0.04 -0.46 -7.00
C GLN A 234 -1.56 -0.40 -7.11
N PRO A 235 -2.25 0.15 -6.09
CA PRO A 235 -3.72 0.11 -6.01
C PRO A 235 -4.42 0.98 -7.05
N ALA A 236 -3.72 1.96 -7.62
CA ALA A 236 -4.24 2.88 -8.62
C ALA A 236 -3.14 3.26 -9.63
N GLU A 237 -3.54 3.78 -10.78
CA GLU A 237 -2.64 4.33 -11.78
C GLU A 237 -2.38 5.82 -11.51
N THR A 238 -1.10 6.19 -11.44
CA THR A 238 -0.64 7.56 -11.15
C THR A 238 -0.11 8.28 -12.38
N GLY A 239 0.17 7.57 -13.47
CA GLY A 239 0.83 8.09 -14.68
C GLY A 239 2.30 8.48 -14.49
N GLN A 240 2.80 8.47 -13.26
CA GLN A 240 4.13 8.93 -12.84
C GLN A 240 4.77 7.91 -11.91
N LEU A 241 6.10 7.79 -11.96
CA LEU A 241 6.84 6.97 -11.00
C LEU A 241 6.75 7.60 -9.61
N SER A 242 6.47 6.80 -8.58
CA SER A 242 6.39 7.32 -7.21
C SER A 242 7.77 7.74 -6.70
N MET A 243 7.81 8.81 -5.91
CA MET A 243 9.01 9.21 -5.18
C MET A 243 9.54 8.09 -4.26
N PHE A 244 8.66 7.25 -3.73
CA PHE A 244 9.04 6.09 -2.91
C PHE A 244 9.74 5.01 -3.73
N ASP A 245 9.36 4.85 -5.01
CA ASP A 245 10.00 3.88 -5.91
C ASP A 245 11.40 4.36 -6.27
N ALA A 246 11.57 5.67 -6.52
CA ALA A 246 12.87 6.28 -6.77
C ALA A 246 13.83 6.11 -5.58
N ALA A 247 13.35 6.39 -4.36
CA ALA A 247 14.12 6.20 -3.13
C ALA A 247 14.49 4.72 -2.90
N GLN A 248 13.54 3.81 -3.12
CA GLN A 248 13.78 2.36 -2.97
C GLN A 248 14.78 1.84 -4.00
N GLN A 249 14.68 2.27 -5.25
CA GLN A 249 15.63 1.92 -6.30
C GLN A 249 17.05 2.39 -5.97
N SER A 250 17.22 3.64 -5.52
CA SER A 250 18.51 4.16 -5.07
C SER A 250 19.10 3.35 -3.92
N LYS A 251 18.26 3.03 -2.91
CA LYS A 251 18.65 2.17 -1.79
C LYS A 251 19.13 0.79 -2.24
N LEU A 252 18.57 0.21 -3.30
CA LEU A 252 19.03 -1.07 -3.84
C LEU A 252 20.42 -0.96 -4.46
N PHE A 253 20.72 0.12 -5.20
CA PHE A 253 22.05 0.31 -5.79
C PHE A 253 23.14 0.58 -4.77
N ASP A 254 22.83 1.29 -3.68
CA ASP A 254 23.77 1.50 -2.57
C ASP A 254 24.30 0.17 -2.00
N HIS A 255 23.44 -0.86 -1.95
CA HIS A 255 23.80 -2.18 -1.44
C HIS A 255 24.37 -3.11 -2.52
N HIS A 256 24.18 -2.77 -3.81
CA HIS A 256 24.52 -3.63 -4.95
C HIS A 256 25.22 -2.86 -6.08
N PRO A 257 26.51 -2.49 -5.90
CA PRO A 257 27.25 -1.72 -6.90
C PRO A 257 27.45 -2.46 -8.23
N ASN A 258 27.38 -3.80 -8.23
CA ASN A 258 27.50 -4.61 -9.45
C ASN A 258 26.22 -4.60 -10.31
N TRP A 259 25.12 -4.04 -9.81
CA TRP A 259 23.89 -3.95 -10.59
C TRP A 259 24.03 -2.86 -11.66
N ASN A 260 23.92 -3.26 -12.92
CA ASN A 260 23.97 -2.33 -14.04
C ASN A 260 22.79 -1.34 -14.01
N ARG A 261 23.10 -0.06 -13.78
CA ARG A 261 22.12 1.04 -13.75
C ARG A 261 21.44 1.26 -15.11
N GLU A 262 22.11 0.94 -16.22
CA GLU A 262 21.59 1.17 -17.56
C GLU A 262 20.43 0.25 -17.93
N SER A 263 20.47 -1.00 -17.46
CA SER A 263 19.47 -2.03 -17.74
C SER A 263 18.45 -2.22 -16.61
N ALA A 264 18.54 -1.42 -15.56
CA ALA A 264 17.70 -1.56 -14.38
C ALA A 264 16.46 -0.68 -14.48
N VAL A 265 15.30 -1.32 -14.41
CA VAL A 265 13.99 -0.70 -14.57
C VAL A 265 13.06 -0.99 -13.39
N ILE A 266 12.05 -0.14 -13.24
CA ILE A 266 10.98 -0.28 -12.26
C ILE A 266 9.69 -0.49 -13.04
N ALA A 267 9.11 -1.69 -12.92
CA ALA A 267 7.83 -2.01 -13.53
C ALA A 267 6.71 -1.77 -12.51
N THR A 268 5.73 -0.94 -12.87
CA THR A 268 4.55 -0.68 -12.03
C THR A 268 3.34 -1.38 -12.64
N CYS A 269 2.68 -2.23 -11.84
CA CYS A 269 1.45 -2.91 -12.22
C CYS A 269 0.27 -2.28 -11.45
N SER A 270 -0.44 -1.36 -12.09
CA SER A 270 -1.60 -0.67 -11.52
C SER A 270 -2.88 -1.45 -11.69
N PHE A 271 -3.67 -1.48 -10.62
CA PHE A 271 -5.02 -2.03 -10.67
C PHE A 271 -6.05 -0.98 -11.10
N THR A 272 -6.68 -1.20 -12.24
CA THR A 272 -7.79 -0.39 -12.79
C THR A 272 -9.09 -1.19 -12.73
N GLN A 273 -10.23 -0.55 -12.99
CA GLN A 273 -11.53 -1.23 -12.88
C GLN A 273 -11.66 -2.38 -13.91
N GLY A 274 -11.50 -3.62 -13.45
CA GLY A 274 -11.61 -4.83 -14.27
C GLY A 274 -10.38 -5.18 -15.12
N SER A 275 -9.29 -4.42 -15.01
CA SER A 275 -8.07 -4.58 -15.80
C SER A 275 -6.81 -4.29 -14.98
N CYS A 276 -5.65 -4.43 -15.62
CA CYS A 276 -4.36 -3.97 -15.09
C CYS A 276 -3.68 -3.07 -16.12
N SER A 277 -3.02 -2.01 -15.66
CA SER A 277 -2.13 -1.18 -16.47
C SER A 277 -0.68 -1.44 -16.05
N LEU A 278 0.23 -1.56 -17.01
CA LEU A 278 1.63 -1.86 -16.79
C LEU A 278 2.50 -0.76 -17.41
N SER A 279 3.34 -0.14 -16.60
CA SER A 279 4.29 0.88 -17.04
C SER A 279 5.70 0.47 -16.63
N LEU A 280 6.69 0.91 -17.41
CA LEU A 280 8.09 0.62 -17.16
C LEU A 280 8.88 1.93 -17.11
N TYR A 281 9.61 2.12 -16.02
CA TYR A 281 10.37 3.34 -15.79
C TYR A 281 11.85 3.03 -15.56
N LYS A 282 12.72 3.90 -16.04
CA LYS A 282 14.14 3.95 -15.72
C LYS A 282 14.44 5.27 -15.01
N LEU A 283 15.22 5.22 -13.94
CA LEU A 283 15.67 6.45 -13.29
C LEU A 283 16.75 7.13 -14.13
N THR A 284 16.63 8.43 -14.30
CA THR A 284 17.69 9.26 -14.89
C THR A 284 18.78 9.55 -13.86
N GLU A 285 19.93 10.07 -14.29
CA GLU A 285 20.97 10.52 -13.35
C GLU A 285 20.46 11.56 -12.35
N GLN A 286 19.53 12.43 -12.78
CA GLN A 286 18.89 13.40 -11.91
C GLN A 286 18.02 12.72 -10.85
N GLY A 287 17.26 11.69 -11.22
CA GLY A 287 16.48 10.88 -10.29
C GLY A 287 17.34 10.18 -9.25
N PHE A 288 18.50 9.64 -9.66
CA PHE A 288 19.47 9.05 -8.72
C PHE A 288 20.00 10.07 -7.72
N LYS A 289 20.48 11.23 -8.19
CA LYS A 289 20.97 12.31 -7.32
C LYS A 289 19.90 12.78 -6.35
N TRP A 290 18.66 12.92 -6.82
CA TRP A 290 17.54 13.29 -5.98
C TRP A 290 17.26 12.23 -4.90
N ALA A 291 17.24 10.95 -5.28
CA ALA A 291 16.96 9.85 -4.37
C ALA A 291 18.07 9.64 -3.32
N GLU A 292 19.33 9.83 -3.70
CA GLU A 292 20.48 9.81 -2.77
C GLU A 292 20.38 10.89 -1.68
N ASN A 293 19.79 12.04 -2.00
CA ASN A 293 19.59 13.13 -1.03
C ASN A 293 18.32 12.95 -0.17
N ASN A 294 17.37 12.12 -0.60
CA ASN A 294 16.04 11.97 0.02
C ASN A 294 15.77 10.53 0.50
N LYS A 295 16.75 9.92 1.19
CA LYS A 295 16.73 8.49 1.57
C LYS A 295 15.60 8.09 2.53
N ASP A 296 15.07 9.03 3.32
CA ASP A 296 14.15 8.74 4.43
C ASP A 296 12.69 9.21 4.20
N GLY A 297 12.29 9.41 2.95
CA GLY A 297 10.87 9.56 2.61
C GLY A 297 10.17 10.71 3.35
N ALA A 298 10.77 11.90 3.31
CA ALA A 298 10.09 13.11 3.76
C ALA A 298 8.75 13.24 3.01
N PRO A 299 7.64 13.61 3.67
CA PRO A 299 6.30 13.58 3.07
C PRO A 299 6.12 14.50 1.85
N ASN A 300 7.03 15.44 1.63
CA ASN A 300 7.00 16.35 0.49
C ASN A 300 8.43 16.83 0.15
N PRO A 301 9.29 15.97 -0.41
CA PRO A 301 10.65 16.35 -0.71
C PRO A 301 10.67 17.22 -1.98
N GLU A 302 11.20 18.43 -1.85
CA GLU A 302 11.29 19.36 -2.98
C GLU A 302 12.16 18.77 -4.11
N GLY A 303 11.80 19.10 -5.36
CA GLY A 303 12.62 18.79 -6.53
C GLY A 303 12.40 17.41 -7.17
N TYR A 304 11.41 16.62 -6.73
CA TYR A 304 10.97 15.45 -7.50
C TYR A 304 10.09 15.91 -8.66
N ALA A 305 10.49 15.57 -9.88
CA ALA A 305 9.83 16.01 -11.10
C ALA A 305 9.91 14.93 -12.19
N PRO A 306 9.09 15.02 -13.26
CA PRO A 306 9.09 14.02 -14.34
C PRO A 306 10.46 13.77 -14.98
N GLU A 307 11.39 14.72 -14.92
CA GLU A 307 12.76 14.59 -15.43
C GLU A 307 13.62 13.57 -14.62
N CYS A 308 13.16 13.16 -13.43
CA CYS A 308 13.82 12.16 -12.60
C CYS A 308 13.70 10.73 -13.15
N TYR A 309 12.81 10.49 -14.12
CA TYR A 309 12.59 9.18 -14.70
C TYR A 309 12.24 9.29 -16.19
N GLN A 310 12.48 8.22 -16.92
CA GLN A 310 12.05 8.06 -18.31
C GLN A 310 11.27 6.76 -18.46
N LYS A 311 10.32 6.72 -19.38
CA LYS A 311 9.60 5.48 -19.71
C LYS A 311 10.40 4.66 -20.70
N GLU A 312 10.41 3.35 -20.51
CA GLU A 312 11.08 2.39 -21.40
C GLU A 312 10.06 1.48 -22.09
N GLN A 313 10.44 0.92 -23.23
CA GLN A 313 9.56 0.04 -23.99
C GLN A 313 9.34 -1.29 -23.28
N LEU A 314 8.08 -1.66 -23.08
CA LEU A 314 7.68 -2.95 -22.54
C LEU A 314 6.77 -3.69 -23.53
N ILE A 315 6.99 -5.00 -23.67
CA ILE A 315 6.21 -5.87 -24.55
C ILE A 315 5.80 -7.13 -23.78
N LEU A 316 4.53 -7.50 -23.89
CA LEU A 316 4.03 -8.77 -23.37
C LEU A 316 4.27 -9.88 -24.40
N SER A 317 4.84 -11.00 -23.97
CA SER A 317 5.10 -12.14 -24.84
C SER A 317 4.42 -13.42 -24.36
N GLU A 318 3.93 -14.21 -25.31
CA GLU A 318 3.51 -15.60 -25.12
C GLU A 318 4.48 -16.60 -25.78
N LYS A 319 5.56 -16.10 -26.42
CA LYS A 319 6.51 -16.94 -27.17
C LYS A 319 7.39 -17.79 -26.26
N PHE A 320 7.58 -17.37 -25.03
CA PHE A 320 8.36 -18.10 -24.03
C PHE A 320 7.73 -17.97 -22.65
N MET A 321 8.09 -18.88 -21.77
CA MET A 321 7.63 -18.91 -20.38
C MET A 321 8.75 -18.44 -19.46
N GLY A 322 8.39 -17.63 -18.47
CA GLY A 322 9.26 -17.36 -17.34
C GLY A 322 8.96 -18.29 -16.16
N PHE A 323 9.77 -18.22 -15.12
CA PHE A 323 9.58 -18.97 -13.87
C PHE A 323 9.72 -18.06 -12.65
N PHE A 324 9.35 -18.57 -11.48
CA PHE A 324 9.52 -17.86 -10.21
C PHE A 324 10.58 -18.53 -9.35
N MET A 325 11.15 -17.71 -8.47
CA MET A 325 11.86 -18.21 -7.31
C MET A 325 11.27 -17.58 -6.06
N VAL A 326 11.18 -18.36 -5.00
CA VAL A 326 10.58 -17.94 -3.73
C VAL A 326 11.50 -18.33 -2.57
N PRO A 327 11.31 -17.78 -1.36
CA PRO A 327 12.11 -18.15 -0.21
C PRO A 327 11.93 -19.64 0.13
N ALA A 328 13.03 -20.36 0.35
CA ALA A 328 13.04 -21.80 0.62
C ALA A 328 12.29 -22.18 1.92
N ASN A 329 12.08 -21.22 2.83
CA ASN A 329 11.35 -21.39 4.08
C ASN A 329 9.83 -21.49 3.83
N GLY A 330 9.40 -22.55 3.15
CA GLY A 330 7.99 -22.81 2.85
C GLY A 330 7.35 -21.81 1.88
N GLY A 331 8.16 -21.07 1.10
CA GLY A 331 7.67 -20.07 0.15
C GLY A 331 7.15 -18.79 0.81
N ILE A 332 7.49 -18.52 2.07
CA ILE A 332 7.00 -17.34 2.80
C ILE A 332 7.75 -16.09 2.32
N TRP A 333 7.09 -15.32 1.46
CA TRP A 333 7.57 -14.01 1.00
C TRP A 333 6.81 -12.85 1.64
N ASN A 334 5.53 -13.04 2.00
CA ASN A 334 4.71 -11.98 2.58
C ASN A 334 4.81 -11.94 4.12
N TYR A 335 5.37 -10.87 4.67
CA TYR A 335 5.49 -10.65 6.12
C TYR A 335 4.48 -9.63 6.67
N ASN A 336 3.48 -9.21 5.88
CA ASN A 336 2.47 -8.24 6.35
C ASN A 336 1.64 -8.75 7.54
N PHE A 337 1.49 -10.08 7.71
CA PHE A 337 0.84 -10.68 8.89
C PHE A 337 1.83 -11.21 9.93
N ASN A 338 3.14 -11.08 9.68
CA ASN A 338 4.21 -11.52 10.57
C ASN A 338 5.36 -10.51 10.60
N GLY A 339 5.01 -9.23 10.82
CA GLY A 339 5.96 -8.12 10.70
C GLY A 339 7.12 -8.16 11.70
N ILE A 340 6.92 -8.81 12.85
CA ILE A 340 7.95 -8.96 13.90
C ILE A 340 9.15 -9.78 13.38
N ASN A 341 8.89 -10.77 12.52
CA ASN A 341 9.93 -11.64 11.97
C ASN A 341 10.59 -11.09 10.71
N PHE A 342 10.14 -9.93 10.21
CA PHE A 342 10.75 -9.27 9.07
C PHE A 342 11.91 -8.39 9.51
N SER A 343 13.03 -8.49 8.80
CA SER A 343 14.17 -7.58 8.94
C SER A 343 14.78 -7.33 7.58
N GLU A 344 15.12 -6.07 7.26
CA GLU A 344 15.81 -5.76 6.00
C GLU A 344 17.19 -6.42 5.91
N ASN A 345 17.78 -6.79 7.04
CA ASN A 345 19.07 -7.48 7.11
C ASN A 345 18.91 -9.02 7.15
N MET A 346 17.72 -9.55 6.92
CA MET A 346 17.52 -11.00 6.94
C MET A 346 18.18 -11.67 5.73
N LYS A 347 18.75 -12.85 5.96
CA LYS A 347 19.23 -13.73 4.89
C LYS A 347 18.15 -14.75 4.55
N PHE A 348 18.08 -15.12 3.28
CA PHE A 348 17.13 -16.11 2.79
C PHE A 348 17.78 -16.92 1.67
N ASN A 349 17.37 -18.18 1.55
CA ASN A 349 17.70 -19.04 0.42
C ASN A 349 16.52 -19.10 -0.52
N LEU A 350 16.77 -19.43 -1.79
CA LEU A 350 15.75 -19.52 -2.82
C LEU A 350 15.49 -20.96 -3.25
N VAL A 351 14.26 -21.22 -3.68
CA VAL A 351 13.86 -22.43 -4.40
C VAL A 351 13.04 -22.03 -5.63
N VAL A 352 13.11 -22.83 -6.69
CA VAL A 352 12.24 -22.68 -7.87
C VAL A 352 10.86 -23.22 -7.52
N ASP A 353 9.91 -22.31 -7.31
CA ASP A 353 8.50 -22.62 -7.06
C ASP A 353 7.65 -21.38 -7.36
N ASN A 354 6.34 -21.57 -7.50
CA ASN A 354 5.41 -20.47 -7.71
C ASN A 354 5.15 -19.69 -6.40
N PRO A 355 4.95 -18.37 -6.47
CA PRO A 355 4.62 -17.58 -5.30
C PRO A 355 3.29 -18.04 -4.72
N LYS A 356 3.24 -18.20 -3.40
CA LYS A 356 1.99 -18.36 -2.66
C LYS A 356 1.17 -17.08 -2.75
N ASP A 357 -0.15 -17.19 -2.73
CA ASP A 357 -1.04 -16.02 -2.80
C ASP A 357 -0.89 -15.15 -1.53
N PHE A 358 -1.18 -13.85 -1.63
CA PHE A 358 -0.99 -12.89 -0.52
C PHE A 358 -1.59 -13.38 0.81
N TYR A 359 -2.78 -13.99 0.76
CA TYR A 359 -3.54 -14.50 1.91
C TYR A 359 -3.41 -16.01 2.16
N HIS A 360 -2.43 -16.68 1.56
CA HIS A 360 -2.17 -18.10 1.79
C HIS A 360 -1.88 -18.38 3.27
N GLU A 361 -2.35 -19.51 3.80
CA GLU A 361 -2.23 -19.90 5.22
C GLU A 361 -0.81 -19.79 5.78
N MET A 362 0.22 -20.10 4.98
CA MET A 362 1.63 -19.99 5.36
C MET A 362 2.06 -18.55 5.69
N HIS A 363 1.43 -17.54 5.10
CA HIS A 363 1.73 -16.13 5.38
C HIS A 363 1.07 -15.63 6.67
N ARG A 364 0.09 -16.36 7.20
CA ARG A 364 -0.82 -15.88 8.25
C ARG A 364 -1.07 -16.94 9.33
N THR A 365 -0.02 -17.68 9.68
CA THR A 365 -0.04 -18.80 10.65
C THR A 365 -0.65 -18.40 12.00
N GLN A 366 -0.39 -17.18 12.49
CA GLN A 366 -0.92 -16.71 13.78
C GLN A 366 -2.46 -16.78 13.85
N HIS A 367 -3.17 -16.42 12.78
CA HIS A 367 -4.63 -16.48 12.75
C HIS A 367 -5.19 -17.90 12.95
N PHE A 368 -4.41 -18.93 12.59
CA PHE A 368 -4.81 -20.32 12.77
C PHE A 368 -4.42 -20.85 14.15
N LEU A 369 -3.28 -20.40 14.69
CA LEU A 369 -2.87 -20.74 16.05
C LEU A 369 -3.81 -20.13 17.10
N ASP A 370 -4.24 -18.89 16.91
CA ASP A 370 -5.20 -18.23 17.81
C ASP A 370 -6.54 -18.99 17.88
N PHE A 371 -6.96 -19.61 16.76
CA PHE A 371 -8.17 -20.42 16.72
C PHE A 371 -8.06 -21.68 17.60
N THR A 372 -6.86 -22.28 17.69
CA THR A 372 -6.63 -23.47 18.53
C THR A 372 -6.55 -23.15 20.02
N LEU A 373 -6.21 -21.92 20.38
CA LEU A 373 -6.12 -21.46 21.77
C LEU A 373 -7.46 -20.97 22.33
N ALA A 374 -8.44 -20.67 21.47
CA ALA A 374 -9.77 -20.22 21.86
C ALA A 374 -10.75 -21.36 22.21
N THR A 375 -10.30 -22.62 22.09
CA THR A 375 -11.10 -23.81 22.39
C THR A 375 -10.88 -24.40 23.77
N ASP A 376 -10.06 -23.77 24.61
CA ASP A 376 -9.96 -23.98 26.06
C ASP A 376 -10.51 -22.75 26.79
#